data_AF-A0A0G4KEL4-F1
#
_entry.id   AF-A0A0G4KEL4-F1
#
_cell.length_a   1.000
_cell.length_b   1.000
_cell.length_c   1.000
_cell.angle_alpha   90.00
_cell.angle_beta   90.00
_cell.angle_gamma   90.00
#
_symmetry.space_group_name_H-M   'P 1'
#
loop_
_entity.id
_entity.type
_entity.pdbx_description
1 polymer ?
#
loop_
_entity_poly.entity_id
_entity_poly.type
_entity_poly.pdbx_seq_one_letter_code
_entity_poly.pdbx_strand_id
1 'polypeptide(L)'
;MARTRRVSEEFNPWNSPEEYARAFEHAKIPKELQSIAVLWNEPLLESWYPETLEHRTFWQAFQPLQLFSHYYPEFDHYWQFEMDMRFTGDAGAYLDAVDLWSRKEPRKQAMERSTFFYDPTVFNTTDEFRAAVDEVNRGRSHVWGPVRVREVSPIGPRPPTTDEEDNFEWGVGEDADVIVTSLCADARKSTTWIFRGWVYGFRAGKQGPPRYFCPPAIQRGSRALLHAVHTLQRRGLRIASEATLPSFALWLGLKISAPPLPWYLNDVPDDEERARWMLGGPKASDDGFGKGDPQWGQPDMINSPQMSSTFWWAGGWPGELFEGWLQGKKTQDGKPMYPLKESEGQLYMPNLMLHPVKRE
;
A
#
# COMPACT_ATOMS: atom_id res chain seq x y z
N MET A 1 -7.52 -11.74 10.11
CA MET A 1 -6.74 -12.26 8.96
C MET A 1 -7.66 -13.14 8.12
N ALA A 2 -8.37 -12.57 7.15
CA ALA A 2 -9.29 -13.35 6.29
C ALA A 2 -8.48 -14.01 5.17
N ARG A 3 -8.48 -15.35 5.10
CA ARG A 3 -7.80 -16.10 4.04
C ARG A 3 -8.62 -16.05 2.75
N THR A 4 -8.07 -15.45 1.70
CA THR A 4 -8.64 -15.55 0.35
C THR A 4 -7.82 -16.55 -0.47
N ARG A 5 -8.37 -17.74 -0.71
CA ARG A 5 -7.75 -18.78 -1.54
C ARG A 5 -8.50 -18.91 -2.86
N ARG A 6 -7.81 -18.75 -3.99
CA ARG A 6 -8.37 -19.03 -5.32
C ARG A 6 -8.71 -20.52 -5.38
N VAL A 7 -9.99 -20.84 -5.52
CA VAL A 7 -10.42 -22.20 -5.83
C VAL A 7 -10.26 -22.41 -7.35
N SER A 8 -9.75 -23.56 -7.77
CA SER A 8 -9.58 -23.91 -9.20
C SER A 8 -10.92 -23.86 -9.95
N GLU A 9 -10.89 -23.65 -11.28
CA GLU A 9 -12.09 -23.62 -12.14
C GLU A 9 -12.98 -24.87 -12.02
N GLU A 10 -12.42 -26.01 -11.57
CA GLU A 10 -13.16 -27.25 -11.30
C GLU A 10 -14.06 -27.21 -10.06
N PHE A 11 -14.05 -26.12 -9.28
CA PHE A 11 -14.82 -26.00 -8.06
C PHE A 11 -15.36 -24.59 -7.88
N ASN A 12 -16.66 -24.42 -8.17
CA ASN A 12 -17.35 -23.16 -7.96
C ASN A 12 -18.17 -23.24 -6.65
N PRO A 13 -17.74 -22.61 -5.55
CA PRO A 13 -18.44 -22.70 -4.25
C PRO A 13 -19.88 -22.16 -4.31
N TRP A 14 -20.28 -21.50 -5.39
CA TRP A 14 -21.60 -20.90 -5.55
C TRP A 14 -22.62 -21.78 -6.30
N ASN A 15 -22.26 -22.99 -6.75
CA ASN A 15 -23.21 -23.88 -7.43
C ASN A 15 -24.22 -24.53 -6.48
N SER A 16 -23.79 -24.92 -5.27
CA SER A 16 -24.67 -25.52 -4.26
C SER A 16 -24.15 -25.28 -2.84
N PRO A 17 -25.01 -25.40 -1.81
CA PRO A 17 -24.60 -25.32 -0.41
C PRO A 17 -23.50 -26.33 -0.02
N GLU A 18 -23.51 -27.53 -0.60
CA GLU A 18 -22.51 -28.58 -0.35
C GLU A 18 -21.14 -28.24 -0.92
N GLU A 19 -21.09 -27.60 -2.10
CA GLU A 19 -19.84 -27.06 -2.66
C GLU A 19 -19.33 -25.88 -1.83
N TYR A 20 -20.21 -24.98 -1.38
CA TYR A 20 -19.81 -23.90 -0.48
C TYR A 20 -19.17 -24.45 0.80
N ALA A 21 -19.82 -25.41 1.47
CA ALA A 21 -19.33 -26.03 2.70
C ALA A 21 -17.96 -26.69 2.48
N ARG A 22 -17.78 -27.42 1.38
CA ARG A 22 -16.51 -28.11 1.07
C ARG A 22 -15.38 -27.12 0.74
N ALA A 23 -15.64 -26.02 0.02
CA ALA A 23 -14.62 -24.96 -0.16
C ALA A 23 -14.26 -24.29 1.17
N PHE A 24 -15.26 -24.05 2.01
CA PHE A 24 -15.05 -23.42 3.30
C PHE A 24 -14.17 -24.29 4.23
N GLU A 25 -14.43 -25.60 4.27
CA GLU A 25 -13.57 -26.58 4.94
C GLU A 25 -12.16 -26.61 4.33
N HIS A 26 -12.06 -26.59 2.99
CA HIS A 26 -10.78 -26.59 2.29
C HIS A 26 -9.94 -25.33 2.54
N ALA A 27 -10.57 -24.19 2.76
CA ALA A 27 -9.91 -22.93 3.11
C ALA A 27 -9.27 -22.96 4.50
N LYS A 28 -9.65 -23.92 5.36
CA LYS A 28 -9.15 -24.08 6.73
C LYS A 28 -9.20 -22.77 7.51
N ILE A 29 -10.33 -22.06 7.44
CA ILE A 29 -10.54 -20.80 8.14
C ILE A 29 -10.68 -21.09 9.65
N PRO A 30 -9.91 -20.42 10.52
CA PRO A 30 -10.03 -20.57 11.97
C PRO A 30 -11.45 -20.30 12.45
N LYS A 31 -11.94 -21.07 13.43
CA LYS A 31 -13.36 -21.06 13.86
C LYS A 31 -13.85 -19.67 14.24
N GLU A 32 -13.01 -18.91 14.92
CA GLU A 32 -13.25 -17.55 15.38
C GLU A 32 -13.38 -16.52 14.24
N LEU A 33 -12.90 -16.85 13.03
CA LEU A 33 -13.00 -15.99 11.85
C LEU A 33 -14.07 -16.44 10.85
N GLN A 34 -14.73 -17.59 11.09
CA GLN A 34 -15.67 -18.15 10.12
C GLN A 34 -16.91 -17.28 9.92
N SER A 35 -17.37 -16.59 10.96
CA SER A 35 -18.52 -15.69 10.90
C SER A 35 -18.28 -14.40 10.11
N ILE A 36 -17.02 -14.09 9.78
CA ILE A 36 -16.60 -12.91 9.03
C ILE A 36 -15.81 -13.28 7.76
N ALA A 37 -15.98 -14.50 7.26
CA ALA A 37 -15.28 -14.99 6.08
C ALA A 37 -16.17 -14.95 4.83
N VAL A 38 -15.65 -14.39 3.75
CA VAL A 38 -16.29 -14.37 2.42
C VAL A 38 -15.37 -15.08 1.45
N LEU A 39 -15.83 -16.22 0.93
CA LEU A 39 -15.15 -16.87 -0.19
C LEU A 39 -15.40 -16.07 -1.47
N TRP A 40 -14.52 -16.18 -2.45
CA TRP A 40 -14.71 -15.58 -3.78
C TRP A 40 -13.92 -16.37 -4.82
N ASN A 41 -14.33 -16.22 -6.08
CA ASN A 41 -13.66 -16.78 -7.26
C ASN A 41 -13.86 -15.82 -8.45
N GLU A 42 -13.16 -16.07 -9.55
CA GLU A 42 -13.25 -15.22 -10.75
C GLU A 42 -14.68 -15.13 -11.31
N PRO A 43 -15.47 -16.21 -11.45
CA PRO A 43 -16.86 -16.10 -11.89
C PRO A 43 -17.74 -15.18 -11.04
N LEU A 44 -17.55 -15.16 -9.72
CA LEU A 44 -18.26 -14.21 -8.85
C LEU A 44 -17.84 -12.78 -9.17
N LEU A 45 -16.54 -12.51 -9.32
CA LEU A 45 -16.03 -11.18 -9.66
C LEU A 45 -16.51 -10.73 -11.05
N GLU A 46 -16.55 -11.62 -12.04
CA GLU A 46 -17.11 -11.35 -13.37
C GLU A 46 -18.57 -10.92 -13.28
N SER A 47 -19.37 -11.59 -12.44
CA SER A 47 -20.76 -11.21 -12.22
C SER A 47 -20.93 -9.84 -11.54
N TRP A 48 -19.99 -9.47 -10.66
CA TRP A 48 -20.00 -8.18 -9.96
C TRP A 48 -19.47 -7.04 -10.83
N TYR A 49 -18.49 -7.31 -11.69
CA TYR A 49 -17.79 -6.33 -12.52
C TYR A 49 -17.81 -6.75 -14.00
N PRO A 50 -18.97 -6.75 -14.68
CA PRO A 50 -19.13 -7.29 -16.03
C PRO A 50 -18.30 -6.58 -17.11
N GLU A 51 -17.91 -5.32 -16.85
CA GLU A 51 -17.05 -4.54 -17.75
C GLU A 51 -15.55 -4.85 -17.56
N THR A 52 -15.20 -5.66 -16.56
CA THR A 52 -13.83 -6.08 -16.25
C THR A 52 -13.52 -7.39 -16.97
N LEU A 53 -12.51 -7.36 -17.83
CA LEU A 53 -12.11 -8.54 -18.62
C LEU A 53 -11.10 -9.43 -17.89
N GLU A 54 -10.55 -8.96 -16.78
CA GLU A 54 -9.39 -9.57 -16.16
C GLU A 54 -9.37 -9.24 -14.66
N HIS A 55 -9.45 -10.28 -13.83
CA HIS A 55 -9.68 -10.21 -12.39
C HIS A 55 -8.48 -10.67 -11.54
N ARG A 56 -7.37 -11.09 -12.17
CA ARG A 56 -6.15 -11.50 -11.46
C ARG A 56 -5.64 -10.39 -10.54
N THR A 57 -4.99 -10.81 -9.46
CA THR A 57 -4.49 -9.94 -8.37
C THR A 57 -3.67 -8.76 -8.87
N PHE A 58 -2.80 -8.96 -9.87
CA PHE A 58 -2.00 -7.89 -10.48
C PHE A 58 -2.84 -6.67 -10.91
N TRP A 59 -4.05 -6.94 -11.40
CA TRP A 59 -4.93 -5.91 -11.95
C TRP A 59 -5.99 -5.48 -10.96
N GLN A 60 -6.57 -6.42 -10.21
CA GLN A 60 -7.81 -6.20 -9.48
C GLN A 60 -7.79 -6.76 -8.03
N ALA A 61 -6.65 -6.66 -7.34
CA ALA A 61 -6.47 -7.13 -5.95
C ALA A 61 -7.55 -6.63 -4.96
N PHE A 62 -8.16 -5.48 -5.22
CA PHE A 62 -9.15 -4.86 -4.32
C PHE A 62 -10.60 -5.31 -4.58
N GLN A 63 -10.91 -5.99 -5.68
CA GLN A 63 -12.29 -6.43 -5.97
C GLN A 63 -12.86 -7.38 -4.91
N PRO A 64 -12.10 -8.35 -4.37
CA PRO A 64 -12.53 -9.13 -3.22
C PRO A 64 -12.77 -8.29 -1.96
N LEU A 65 -11.96 -7.24 -1.74
CA LEU A 65 -12.12 -6.37 -0.57
C LEU A 65 -13.36 -5.47 -0.72
N GLN A 66 -13.67 -5.03 -1.94
CA GLN A 66 -14.91 -4.32 -2.26
C GLN A 66 -16.13 -5.22 -2.01
N LEU A 67 -16.08 -6.48 -2.46
CA LEU A 67 -17.10 -7.49 -2.17
C LEU A 67 -17.29 -7.66 -0.65
N PHE A 68 -16.20 -7.84 0.08
CA PHE A 68 -16.21 -7.98 1.54
C PHE A 68 -16.84 -6.77 2.23
N SER A 69 -16.49 -5.55 1.81
CA SER A 69 -17.04 -4.30 2.37
C SER A 69 -18.55 -4.16 2.18
N HIS A 70 -19.11 -4.79 1.14
CA HIS A 70 -20.55 -4.81 0.91
C HIS A 70 -21.29 -5.74 1.87
N TYR A 71 -20.69 -6.89 2.20
CA TYR A 71 -21.28 -7.86 3.13
C TYR A 71 -21.11 -7.48 4.61
N TYR A 72 -20.04 -6.75 4.93
CA TYR A 72 -19.73 -6.31 6.30
C TYR A 72 -19.62 -4.79 6.37
N PRO A 73 -20.74 -4.06 6.18
CA PRO A 73 -20.74 -2.60 6.14
C PRO A 73 -20.53 -1.96 7.52
N GLU A 74 -20.51 -2.72 8.61
CA GLU A 74 -20.25 -2.23 9.96
C GLU A 74 -18.81 -1.75 10.18
N PHE A 75 -17.87 -2.15 9.32
CA PHE A 75 -16.49 -1.66 9.38
C PHE A 75 -16.35 -0.35 8.61
N ASP A 76 -15.64 0.61 9.22
CA ASP A 76 -15.34 1.88 8.55
C ASP A 76 -14.17 1.77 7.56
N HIS A 77 -13.25 0.82 7.82
CA HIS A 77 -11.99 0.65 7.08
C HIS A 77 -11.64 -0.82 6.90
N TYR A 78 -10.94 -1.12 5.80
CA TYR A 78 -10.61 -2.48 5.40
C TYR A 78 -9.17 -2.54 4.89
N TRP A 79 -8.45 -3.59 5.26
CA TRP A 79 -7.07 -3.83 4.83
C TRP A 79 -7.02 -4.89 3.73
N GLN A 80 -6.29 -4.57 2.65
CA GLN A 80 -5.76 -5.56 1.72
C GLN A 80 -4.37 -5.95 2.22
N PHE A 81 -4.14 -7.26 2.31
CA PHE A 81 -2.84 -7.83 2.66
C PHE A 81 -2.45 -8.85 1.59
N GLU A 82 -1.15 -8.92 1.27
CA GLU A 82 -0.60 -9.98 0.42
C GLU A 82 -0.32 -11.25 1.25
N MET A 83 -0.38 -12.42 0.63
CA MET A 83 -0.26 -13.70 1.35
C MET A 83 1.16 -13.98 1.86
N ASP A 84 2.16 -13.33 1.28
CA ASP A 84 3.57 -13.41 1.64
C ASP A 84 4.01 -12.23 2.52
N MET A 85 3.12 -11.57 3.26
CA MET A 85 3.52 -10.63 4.31
C MET A 85 3.46 -11.25 5.70
N ARG A 86 4.31 -10.81 6.63
CA ARG A 86 4.26 -11.26 8.04
C ARG A 86 4.40 -10.09 9.00
N PHE A 87 3.71 -10.19 10.13
CA PHE A 87 4.00 -9.34 11.30
C PHE A 87 4.94 -10.09 12.24
N THR A 88 5.93 -9.40 12.79
CA THR A 88 6.86 -9.99 13.76
C THR A 88 6.36 -9.91 15.20
N GLY A 89 5.35 -9.09 15.47
CA GLY A 89 4.73 -8.92 16.78
C GLY A 89 3.22 -8.74 16.70
N ASP A 90 2.68 -7.84 17.53
CA ASP A 90 1.25 -7.55 17.59
C ASP A 90 0.79 -6.77 16.34
N ALA A 91 0.14 -7.47 15.42
CA ALA A 91 -0.40 -6.88 14.20
C ALA A 91 -1.46 -5.80 14.49
N GLY A 92 -2.28 -5.94 15.54
CA GLY A 92 -3.28 -4.96 15.91
C GLY A 92 -2.63 -3.65 16.35
N ALA A 93 -1.68 -3.73 17.28
CA ALA A 93 -0.94 -2.56 17.75
C ALA A 93 -0.17 -1.84 16.63
N TYR A 94 0.36 -2.60 15.66
CA TYR A 94 1.01 -2.02 14.48
C TYR A 94 0.02 -1.23 13.62
N LEU A 95 -1.12 -1.84 13.27
CA LEU A 95 -2.13 -1.21 12.42
C LEU A 95 -2.79 -0.01 13.11
N ASP A 96 -3.03 -0.09 14.42
CA ASP A 96 -3.53 1.04 15.22
C ASP A 96 -2.56 2.22 15.23
N ALA A 97 -1.25 1.96 15.33
CA ALA A 97 -0.24 3.01 15.27
C ALA A 97 -0.20 3.71 13.90
N VAL A 98 -0.33 2.93 12.83
CA VAL A 98 -0.42 3.42 11.45
C VAL A 98 -1.68 4.29 11.26
N ASP A 99 -2.83 3.85 11.76
CA ASP A 99 -4.09 4.60 11.71
C ASP A 99 -3.99 5.90 12.52
N LEU A 100 -3.49 5.85 13.76
CA LEU A 100 -3.29 7.02 14.61
C LEU A 100 -2.35 8.07 14.00
N TRP A 101 -1.31 7.62 13.30
CA TRP A 101 -0.43 8.52 12.57
C TRP A 101 -1.17 9.17 11.39
N SER A 102 -1.91 8.37 10.60
CA SER A 102 -2.65 8.87 9.43
C SER A 102 -3.70 9.94 9.79
N ARG A 103 -4.33 9.82 10.96
CA ARG A 103 -5.28 10.82 11.47
C ARG A 103 -4.63 12.17 11.70
N LYS A 104 -3.36 12.21 12.10
CA LYS A 104 -2.62 13.45 12.38
C LYS A 104 -2.07 14.11 11.12
N GLU A 105 -2.07 13.41 9.99
CA GLU A 105 -1.58 14.00 8.75
C GLU A 105 -2.54 15.04 8.17
N PRO A 106 -2.00 16.18 7.69
CA PRO A 106 -2.75 17.12 6.88
C PRO A 106 -2.92 16.61 5.44
N ARG A 107 -3.98 17.03 4.77
CA ARG A 107 -4.20 16.75 3.34
C ARG A 107 -3.18 17.46 2.46
N LYS A 108 -2.76 18.68 2.83
CA LYS A 108 -1.74 19.46 2.13
C LYS A 108 -0.46 18.62 2.00
N GLN A 109 0.03 18.45 0.78
CA GLN A 109 1.25 17.70 0.44
C GLN A 109 1.29 16.23 0.88
N ALA A 110 0.14 15.60 1.20
CA ALA A 110 0.13 14.18 1.60
C ALA A 110 0.64 13.26 0.48
N MET A 111 0.27 13.56 -0.76
CA MET A 111 0.75 12.82 -1.93
C MET A 111 2.24 13.05 -2.18
N GLU A 112 2.73 14.28 -2.02
CA GLU A 112 4.12 14.66 -2.20
C GLU A 112 5.00 13.96 -1.17
N ARG A 113 4.63 14.00 0.13
CA ARG A 113 5.32 13.25 1.19
C ARG A 113 5.38 11.76 0.91
N SER A 114 4.30 11.18 0.36
CA SER A 114 4.27 9.75 0.02
C SER A 114 5.28 9.34 -1.06
N THR A 115 5.93 10.28 -1.75
CA THR A 115 6.92 9.97 -2.79
C THR A 115 8.36 9.95 -2.28
N PHE A 116 8.60 10.31 -1.01
CA PHE A 116 9.93 10.34 -0.41
C PHE A 116 10.03 9.33 0.73
N PHE A 117 11.19 8.71 0.86
CA PHE A 117 11.51 7.98 2.07
C PHE A 117 11.71 8.93 3.26
N TYR A 118 11.20 8.53 4.42
CA TYR A 118 11.58 9.14 5.69
C TYR A 118 12.85 8.46 6.21
N ASP A 119 13.96 9.22 6.28
CA ASP A 119 15.21 8.75 6.89
C ASP A 119 15.37 9.31 8.31
N PRO A 120 15.28 8.47 9.36
CA PRO A 120 15.53 8.93 10.73
C PRO A 120 16.99 9.32 11.00
N THR A 121 17.95 9.03 10.09
CA THR A 121 19.33 9.53 10.23
C THR A 121 19.52 10.92 9.63
N VAL A 122 18.60 11.38 8.77
CA VAL A 122 18.62 12.72 8.15
C VAL A 122 17.63 13.65 8.84
N PHE A 123 16.47 13.15 9.23
CA PHE A 123 15.41 13.89 9.90
C PHE A 123 15.21 13.32 11.30
N ASN A 124 15.39 14.15 12.32
CA ASN A 124 15.16 13.75 13.72
C ASN A 124 13.66 13.58 14.02
N THR A 125 12.81 14.30 13.27
CA THR A 125 11.36 14.30 13.45
C THR A 125 10.63 14.28 12.11
N THR A 126 9.38 13.80 12.12
CA THR A 126 8.50 13.89 10.95
C THR A 126 8.17 15.33 10.56
N ASP A 127 8.28 16.28 11.50
CA ASP A 127 8.08 17.71 11.23
C ASP A 127 9.23 18.29 10.41
N GLU A 128 10.47 17.92 10.71
CA GLU A 128 11.63 18.28 9.88
C GLU A 128 11.51 17.71 8.46
N PHE A 129 11.06 16.46 8.34
CA PHE A 129 10.78 15.85 7.03
C PHE A 129 9.67 16.59 6.28
N ARG A 130 8.56 16.90 6.95
CA ARG A 130 7.45 17.69 6.34
C ARG A 130 7.93 19.06 5.89
N ALA A 131 8.73 19.76 6.69
CA ALA A 131 9.28 21.06 6.34
C ALA A 131 10.20 20.99 5.11
N ALA A 132 11.02 19.94 5.00
CA ALA A 132 11.87 19.73 3.82
C ALA A 132 11.06 19.45 2.54
N VAL A 133 9.95 18.72 2.66
CA VAL A 133 9.00 18.52 1.54
C VAL A 133 8.29 19.83 1.18
N ASP A 134 7.90 20.64 2.17
CA ASP A 134 7.26 21.93 1.94
C ASP A 134 8.19 22.94 1.28
N GLU A 135 9.47 22.95 1.67
CA GLU A 135 10.51 23.82 1.10
C GLU A 135 10.65 23.60 -0.42
N VAL A 136 10.72 22.34 -0.85
CA VAL A 136 10.89 22.00 -2.27
C VAL A 136 9.60 22.23 -3.08
N ASN A 137 8.45 22.15 -2.41
CA ASN A 137 7.15 22.51 -2.98
C ASN A 137 6.80 24.00 -2.84
N ARG A 138 7.66 24.80 -2.21
CA ARG A 138 7.50 26.26 -2.02
C ARG A 138 6.16 26.64 -1.40
N GLY A 139 5.71 25.90 -0.38
CA GLY A 139 4.43 26.16 0.28
C GLY A 139 3.19 25.71 -0.50
N ARG A 140 3.35 25.15 -1.72
CA ARG A 140 2.26 24.73 -2.61
C ARG A 140 1.94 23.25 -2.46
N SER A 141 0.78 22.82 -2.94
CA SER A 141 0.50 21.40 -3.13
C SER A 141 0.07 21.09 -4.56
N HIS A 142 0.64 20.03 -5.12
CA HIS A 142 0.25 19.45 -6.39
C HIS A 142 -1.13 18.79 -6.33
N VAL A 143 -1.55 18.35 -5.14
CA VAL A 143 -2.85 17.70 -4.92
C VAL A 143 -3.62 18.44 -3.83
N TRP A 144 -4.37 19.45 -4.26
CA TRP A 144 -5.26 20.21 -3.39
C TRP A 144 -6.73 19.98 -3.76
N GLY A 145 -7.40 19.12 -2.98
CA GLY A 145 -8.75 18.65 -3.30
C GLY A 145 -8.76 17.60 -4.41
N PRO A 146 -9.90 17.39 -5.09
CA PRO A 146 -10.04 16.31 -6.05
C PRO A 146 -9.25 16.53 -7.34
N VAL A 147 -8.47 15.52 -7.72
CA VAL A 147 -7.80 15.46 -9.02
C VAL A 147 -8.86 15.21 -10.10
N ARG A 148 -9.02 16.18 -11.01
CA ARG A 148 -10.12 16.15 -11.98
C ARG A 148 -9.97 15.01 -12.99
N VAL A 149 -10.95 14.10 -12.96
CA VAL A 149 -11.15 13.05 -13.96
C VAL A 149 -12.57 13.13 -14.46
N ARG A 150 -12.76 13.14 -15.78
CA ARG A 150 -14.05 13.43 -16.42
C ARG A 150 -15.16 12.47 -15.98
N GLU A 151 -14.82 11.21 -15.79
CA GLU A 151 -15.74 10.13 -15.47
C GLU A 151 -16.05 10.02 -13.97
N VAL A 152 -15.31 10.75 -13.13
CA VAL A 152 -15.39 10.66 -11.67
C VAL A 152 -15.99 11.94 -11.10
N SER A 153 -17.05 11.79 -10.31
CA SER A 153 -17.61 12.88 -9.51
C SER A 153 -17.02 12.81 -8.10
N PRO A 154 -16.34 13.87 -7.62
CA PRO A 154 -15.78 13.89 -6.27
C PRO A 154 -16.85 13.73 -5.19
N ILE A 155 -16.51 12.99 -4.13
CA ILE A 155 -17.36 12.79 -2.94
C ILE A 155 -16.71 13.32 -1.66
N GLY A 156 -15.41 13.59 -1.69
CA GLY A 156 -14.67 14.13 -0.56
C GLY A 156 -14.99 15.61 -0.30
N PRO A 157 -14.55 16.13 0.86
CA PRO A 157 -14.79 17.51 1.24
C PRO A 157 -14.11 18.49 0.27
N ARG A 158 -14.71 19.67 0.10
CA ARG A 158 -14.07 20.76 -0.63
C ARG A 158 -13.01 21.41 0.27
N PRO A 159 -11.85 21.80 -0.27
CA PRO A 159 -10.86 22.55 0.51
C PRO A 159 -11.50 23.80 1.14
N PRO A 160 -11.24 24.07 2.43
CA PRO A 160 -11.80 25.24 3.11
C PRO A 160 -11.17 26.55 2.63
N THR A 161 -9.94 26.49 2.12
CA THR A 161 -9.21 27.62 1.52
C THR A 161 -8.26 27.13 0.39
N THR A 162 -7.43 28.00 -0.17
CA THR A 162 -6.37 27.69 -1.15
C THR A 162 -5.21 26.93 -0.50
N ASP A 163 -4.37 26.26 -1.29
CA ASP A 163 -3.21 25.56 -0.73
C ASP A 163 -2.19 26.52 -0.13
N GLU A 164 -2.05 27.74 -0.67
CA GLU A 164 -1.17 28.78 -0.14
C GLU A 164 -1.56 29.25 1.26
N GLU A 165 -2.86 29.40 1.50
CA GLU A 165 -3.38 29.95 2.75
C GLU A 165 -3.49 28.89 3.85
N ASP A 166 -3.58 27.61 3.50
CA ASP A 166 -3.63 26.51 4.48
C ASP A 166 -2.26 26.28 5.14
N ASN A 167 -2.23 26.39 6.46
CA ASN A 167 -1.04 26.11 7.28
C ASN A 167 -0.99 24.65 7.76
N PHE A 168 -1.25 23.70 6.85
CA PHE A 168 -1.33 22.27 7.15
C PHE A 168 -2.39 21.93 8.21
N GLU A 169 -3.53 22.61 8.16
CA GLU A 169 -4.64 22.40 9.11
C GLU A 169 -5.71 21.49 8.52
N TRP A 170 -6.00 21.63 7.22
CA TRP A 170 -7.07 20.85 6.60
C TRP A 170 -6.78 19.34 6.63
N GLY A 171 -7.73 18.59 7.19
CA GLY A 171 -7.68 17.14 7.29
C GLY A 171 -7.02 16.59 8.55
N VAL A 172 -6.43 17.42 9.40
CA VAL A 172 -5.89 16.96 10.70
C VAL A 172 -7.05 16.53 11.61
N GLY A 173 -6.95 15.32 12.16
CA GLY A 173 -8.00 14.66 12.94
C GLY A 173 -8.98 13.82 12.12
N GLU A 174 -9.02 13.99 10.79
CA GLU A 174 -9.81 13.15 9.90
C GLU A 174 -9.12 11.80 9.67
N ASP A 175 -9.91 10.72 9.59
CA ASP A 175 -9.40 9.44 9.10
C ASP A 175 -8.92 9.53 7.65
N ALA A 176 -7.82 8.84 7.34
CA ALA A 176 -7.37 8.69 5.97
C ALA A 176 -8.26 7.69 5.22
N ASP A 177 -8.84 8.08 4.10
CA ASP A 177 -9.62 7.15 3.25
C ASP A 177 -8.76 6.08 2.60
N VAL A 178 -7.49 6.37 2.36
CA VAL A 178 -6.50 5.39 1.93
C VAL A 178 -5.22 5.54 2.75
N ILE A 179 -4.72 4.40 3.24
CA ILE A 179 -3.36 4.30 3.78
C ILE A 179 -2.56 3.40 2.84
N VAL A 180 -1.43 3.91 2.37
CA VAL A 180 -0.48 3.16 1.54
C VAL A 180 0.75 2.82 2.37
N THR A 181 1.33 1.63 2.15
CA THR A 181 2.43 1.11 2.98
C THR A 181 3.81 1.29 2.35
N SER A 182 3.91 2.10 1.31
CA SER A 182 5.14 2.28 0.53
C SER A 182 5.08 3.57 -0.25
N LEU A 183 6.18 3.89 -0.93
CA LEU A 183 6.29 5.07 -1.74
C LEU A 183 5.32 5.06 -2.92
N CYS A 184 4.83 6.23 -3.27
CA CYS A 184 4.02 6.44 -4.44
C CYS A 184 4.79 7.12 -5.57
N ALA A 185 4.31 7.00 -6.81
CA ALA A 185 4.75 7.81 -7.93
C ALA A 185 3.63 8.10 -8.94
N ASP A 186 3.83 9.15 -9.74
CA ASP A 186 2.97 9.45 -10.88
C ASP A 186 3.23 8.44 -12.00
N ALA A 187 2.22 7.61 -12.29
CA ALA A 187 2.32 6.57 -13.31
C ALA A 187 2.59 7.12 -14.73
N ARG A 188 2.33 8.41 -14.98
CA ARG A 188 2.58 9.04 -16.28
C ARG A 188 4.03 9.44 -16.46
N LYS A 189 4.76 9.67 -15.35
CA LYS A 189 6.19 9.99 -15.33
C LYS A 189 7.06 8.74 -15.24
N SER A 190 6.49 7.65 -14.73
CA SER A 190 7.14 6.35 -14.68
C SER A 190 7.56 5.84 -16.06
N THR A 191 8.82 5.45 -16.20
CA THR A 191 9.38 4.80 -17.40
C THR A 191 9.52 3.28 -17.23
N THR A 192 9.37 2.77 -16.02
CA THR A 192 9.78 1.41 -15.64
C THR A 192 8.64 0.59 -15.01
N TRP A 193 7.62 1.22 -14.42
CA TRP A 193 6.40 0.54 -13.99
C TRP A 193 5.70 -0.14 -15.17
N ILE A 194 5.70 -1.47 -15.16
CA ILE A 194 5.20 -2.30 -16.27
C ILE A 194 3.68 -2.15 -16.47
N PHE A 195 2.96 -1.77 -15.41
CA PHE A 195 1.52 -1.62 -15.44
C PHE A 195 1.07 -0.21 -15.83
N ARG A 196 2.00 0.72 -16.12
CA ARG A 196 1.65 2.11 -16.45
C ARG A 196 0.65 2.21 -17.60
N GLY A 197 0.74 1.33 -18.59
CA GLY A 197 -0.17 1.34 -19.75
C GLY A 197 -1.53 0.67 -19.53
N TRP A 198 -1.74 0.03 -18.37
CA TRP A 198 -2.97 -0.71 -18.08
C TRP A 198 -4.05 0.25 -17.56
N VAL A 199 -4.74 0.91 -18.50
CA VAL A 199 -5.78 1.89 -18.21
C VAL A 199 -6.95 1.69 -19.17
N TYR A 200 -8.16 1.50 -18.63
CA TYR A 200 -9.36 1.16 -19.42
C TYR A 200 -10.59 1.91 -18.91
N GLY A 201 -11.54 2.16 -19.82
CA GLY A 201 -12.82 2.81 -19.53
C GLY A 201 -12.79 4.35 -19.51
N PHE A 202 -11.60 4.96 -19.59
CA PHE A 202 -11.45 6.42 -19.58
C PHE A 202 -11.46 7.00 -21.00
N ARG A 203 -12.10 8.16 -21.19
CA ARG A 203 -12.13 8.91 -22.46
C ARG A 203 -10.73 9.38 -22.89
N ALA A 204 -9.81 9.53 -21.95
CA ALA A 204 -8.39 9.81 -22.23
C ALA A 204 -7.67 8.66 -22.95
N GLY A 205 -8.31 7.50 -23.13
CA GLY A 205 -7.73 6.33 -23.78
C GLY A 205 -6.50 5.82 -23.02
N LYS A 206 -5.51 5.31 -23.77
CA LYS A 206 -4.30 4.68 -23.21
C LYS A 206 -3.39 5.63 -22.41
N GLN A 207 -3.48 6.94 -22.61
CA GLN A 207 -2.76 7.90 -21.75
C GLN A 207 -3.29 7.86 -20.31
N GLY A 208 -4.59 7.64 -20.17
CA GLY A 208 -5.29 7.63 -18.90
C GLY A 208 -5.37 9.00 -18.23
N PRO A 209 -6.16 9.13 -17.15
CA PRO A 209 -6.13 10.31 -16.29
C PRO A 209 -4.81 10.40 -15.51
N PRO A 210 -4.53 11.55 -14.85
CA PRO A 210 -3.54 11.63 -13.78
C PRO A 210 -3.78 10.52 -12.76
N ARG A 211 -2.78 9.70 -12.46
CA ARG A 211 -2.92 8.53 -11.58
C ARG A 211 -1.61 8.23 -10.89
N TYR A 212 -1.71 7.69 -9.70
CA TYR A 212 -0.58 7.41 -8.82
C TYR A 212 -0.62 5.95 -8.39
N PHE A 213 0.54 5.32 -8.33
CA PHE A 213 0.68 3.94 -7.88
C PHE A 213 1.59 3.89 -6.67
N CYS A 214 1.23 3.05 -5.70
CA CYS A 214 1.94 2.91 -4.42
C CYS A 214 2.09 1.41 -4.12
N PRO A 215 3.16 0.77 -4.62
CA PRO A 215 3.36 -0.66 -4.54
C PRO A 215 4.03 -1.10 -3.25
N PRO A 216 3.72 -2.28 -2.68
CA PRO A 216 2.77 -3.29 -3.15
C PRO A 216 1.30 -2.90 -2.90
N ALA A 217 0.35 -3.72 -3.34
CA ALA A 217 -1.09 -3.46 -3.16
C ALA A 217 -1.57 -3.65 -1.70
N ILE A 218 -0.66 -3.67 -0.73
CA ILE A 218 -0.89 -3.73 0.72
C ILE A 218 -1.37 -2.36 1.18
N GLN A 219 -2.68 -2.17 1.28
CA GLN A 219 -3.26 -0.84 1.50
C GLN A 219 -4.55 -0.94 2.32
N ARG A 220 -4.84 0.12 3.08
CA ARG A 220 -6.14 0.30 3.75
C ARG A 220 -7.04 1.15 2.89
N GLY A 221 -8.32 0.80 2.78
CA GLY A 221 -9.36 1.63 2.16
C GLY A 221 -10.53 1.86 3.10
N SER A 222 -11.09 3.08 3.10
CA SER A 222 -12.37 3.36 3.77
C SER A 222 -13.52 2.71 3.03
N ARG A 223 -14.62 2.43 3.74
CA ARG A 223 -15.86 1.93 3.16
C ARG A 223 -16.35 2.82 2.00
N ALA A 224 -16.27 4.14 2.19
CA ALA A 224 -16.67 5.12 1.18
C ALA A 224 -15.82 4.99 -0.10
N LEU A 225 -14.49 4.88 0.06
CA LEU A 225 -13.58 4.66 -1.06
C LEU A 225 -13.90 3.34 -1.78
N LEU A 226 -14.00 2.21 -1.05
CA LEU A 226 -14.26 0.90 -1.68
C LEU A 226 -15.59 0.85 -2.43
N HIS A 227 -16.65 1.44 -1.88
CA HIS A 227 -17.94 1.54 -2.56
C HIS A 227 -17.89 2.42 -3.81
N ALA A 228 -17.15 3.53 -3.77
CA ALA A 228 -16.97 4.38 -4.93
C ALA A 228 -16.15 3.69 -6.02
N VAL A 229 -15.05 3.02 -5.66
CA VAL A 229 -14.24 2.23 -6.60
C VAL A 229 -15.10 1.12 -7.20
N HIS A 230 -15.86 0.37 -6.39
CA HIS A 230 -16.79 -0.67 -6.87
C HIS A 230 -17.74 -0.11 -7.94
N THR A 231 -18.40 1.01 -7.63
CA THR A 231 -19.37 1.65 -8.54
C THR A 231 -18.73 2.08 -9.87
N LEU A 232 -17.51 2.61 -9.82
CA LEU A 232 -16.80 3.10 -11.00
C LEU A 232 -16.20 1.96 -11.83
N GLN A 233 -15.69 0.89 -11.20
CA GLN A 233 -15.21 -0.31 -11.87
C GLN A 233 -16.34 -1.07 -12.56
N ARG A 234 -17.55 -1.08 -11.99
CA ARG A 234 -18.75 -1.60 -12.66
C ARG A 234 -19.14 -0.85 -13.92
N ARG A 235 -18.71 0.41 -14.06
CA ARG A 235 -18.84 1.22 -15.30
C ARG A 235 -17.65 1.06 -16.24
N GLY A 236 -16.72 0.16 -15.93
CA GLY A 236 -15.58 -0.19 -16.77
C GLY A 236 -14.28 0.59 -16.51
N LEU A 237 -14.26 1.53 -15.54
CA LEU A 237 -13.05 2.28 -15.19
C LEU A 237 -12.06 1.40 -14.45
N ARG A 238 -10.90 1.12 -15.06
CA ARG A 238 -9.92 0.18 -14.52
C ARG A 238 -8.50 0.69 -14.68
N ILE A 239 -7.72 0.52 -13.62
CA ILE A 239 -6.26 0.70 -13.57
C ILE A 239 -5.68 -0.42 -12.71
N ALA A 240 -4.36 -0.61 -12.77
CA ALA A 240 -3.70 -1.72 -12.08
C ALA A 240 -3.88 -1.63 -10.56
N SER A 241 -3.73 -2.77 -9.88
CA SER A 241 -4.07 -2.91 -8.45
C SER A 241 -3.38 -1.86 -7.59
N GLU A 242 -2.06 -1.76 -7.69
CA GLU A 242 -1.21 -0.83 -6.92
C GLU A 242 -1.56 0.65 -7.11
N ALA A 243 -2.27 0.99 -8.19
CA ALA A 243 -2.75 2.34 -8.46
C ALA A 243 -4.21 2.57 -8.07
N THR A 244 -4.97 1.52 -7.80
CA THR A 244 -6.43 1.59 -7.64
C THR A 244 -6.83 2.47 -6.46
N LEU A 245 -6.52 2.10 -5.21
CA LEU A 245 -6.94 2.94 -4.08
C LEU A 245 -6.33 4.35 -4.09
N PRO A 246 -5.00 4.55 -4.27
CA PRO A 246 -4.44 5.89 -4.23
C PRO A 246 -5.01 6.80 -5.32
N SER A 247 -5.12 6.31 -6.57
CA SER A 247 -5.64 7.16 -7.65
C SER A 247 -7.12 7.47 -7.47
N PHE A 248 -7.94 6.49 -7.14
CA PHE A 248 -9.38 6.72 -6.96
C PHE A 248 -9.64 7.64 -5.77
N ALA A 249 -8.91 7.49 -4.66
CA ALA A 249 -9.03 8.39 -3.52
C ALA A 249 -8.77 9.85 -3.94
N LEU A 250 -7.69 10.10 -4.68
CA LEU A 250 -7.36 11.43 -5.17
C LEU A 250 -8.39 11.97 -6.18
N TRP A 251 -8.90 11.13 -7.08
CA TRP A 251 -9.97 11.55 -8.01
C TRP A 251 -11.27 11.91 -7.28
N LEU A 252 -11.55 11.23 -6.18
CA LEU A 252 -12.73 11.42 -5.36
C LEU A 252 -12.59 12.57 -4.36
N GLY A 253 -11.39 13.15 -4.18
CA GLY A 253 -11.11 14.19 -3.17
C GLY A 253 -10.98 13.65 -1.75
N LEU A 254 -10.72 12.35 -1.61
CA LEU A 254 -10.59 11.63 -0.35
C LEU A 254 -9.16 11.73 0.20
N LYS A 255 -9.00 11.51 1.51
CA LYS A 255 -7.70 11.70 2.19
C LYS A 255 -6.78 10.50 1.94
N ILE A 256 -5.58 10.77 1.45
CA ILE A 256 -4.48 9.80 1.40
C ILE A 256 -3.52 10.06 2.56
N SER A 257 -2.93 8.99 3.08
CA SER A 257 -1.80 9.06 4.01
C SER A 257 -0.80 7.96 3.70
N ALA A 258 0.49 8.27 3.86
CA ALA A 258 1.60 7.33 3.69
C ALA A 258 2.50 7.36 4.93
N PRO A 259 2.10 6.68 6.02
CA PRO A 259 2.86 6.64 7.26
C PRO A 259 4.28 6.11 7.03
N PRO A 260 5.33 6.80 7.56
CA PRO A 260 6.68 6.26 7.61
C PRO A 260 6.69 4.93 8.33
N LEU A 261 6.85 3.85 7.56
CA LEU A 261 6.92 2.51 8.12
C LEU A 261 8.37 2.17 8.48
N PRO A 262 8.60 1.39 9.56
CA PRO A 262 9.94 1.01 9.96
C PRO A 262 10.55 0.02 8.97
N TRP A 263 11.33 0.53 8.02
CA TRP A 263 12.09 -0.28 7.07
C TRP A 263 13.52 -0.43 7.55
N TYR A 264 13.97 -1.67 7.65
CA TYR A 264 15.36 -1.99 7.98
C TYR A 264 16.06 -2.44 6.71
N LEU A 265 17.35 -2.10 6.64
CA LEU A 265 18.24 -2.47 5.55
C LEU A 265 19.34 -3.35 6.13
N ASN A 266 19.58 -4.48 5.47
CA ASN A 266 20.77 -5.29 5.68
C ASN A 266 21.88 -4.76 4.78
N ASP A 267 23.10 -4.72 5.31
CA ASP A 267 24.31 -4.56 4.48
C ASP A 267 24.36 -3.25 3.65
N VAL A 268 24.07 -2.11 4.28
CA VAL A 268 24.34 -0.79 3.69
C VAL A 268 25.77 -0.38 4.08
N PRO A 269 26.74 -0.39 3.16
CA PRO A 269 28.17 -0.27 3.49
C PRO A 269 28.55 1.12 4.03
N ASP A 270 27.85 2.17 3.58
CA ASP A 270 28.11 3.56 3.98
C ASP A 270 26.89 4.49 3.77
N ASP A 271 27.03 5.74 4.21
CA ASP A 271 25.99 6.77 4.07
C ASP A 271 25.76 7.22 2.62
N GLU A 272 26.73 7.02 1.71
CA GLU A 272 26.57 7.34 0.30
C GLU A 272 25.61 6.35 -0.37
N GLU A 273 25.77 5.05 -0.08
CA GLU A 273 24.86 3.99 -0.52
C GLU A 273 23.45 4.20 0.04
N ARG A 274 23.34 4.61 1.31
CA ARG A 274 22.07 5.00 1.95
C ARG A 274 21.43 6.20 1.24
N ALA A 275 22.19 7.23 0.91
CA ALA A 275 21.68 8.42 0.23
C ALA A 275 21.20 8.11 -1.20
N ARG A 276 21.91 7.23 -1.93
CA ARG A 276 21.46 6.70 -3.23
C ARG A 276 20.14 5.95 -3.10
N TRP A 277 19.96 5.22 -2.01
CA TRP A 277 18.74 4.50 -1.65
C TRP A 277 17.54 5.41 -1.42
N MET A 278 17.76 6.48 -0.66
CA MET A 278 16.74 7.50 -0.39
C MET A 278 16.44 8.37 -1.60
N LEU A 279 17.07 8.08 -2.75
CA LEU A 279 16.95 8.81 -4.00
C LEU A 279 17.22 10.32 -3.82
N GLY A 280 18.12 10.64 -2.88
CA GLY A 280 18.49 12.00 -2.49
C GLY A 280 17.46 12.77 -1.66
N GLY A 281 16.32 12.17 -1.31
CA GLY A 281 15.29 12.77 -0.47
C GLY A 281 14.68 14.06 -1.08
N PRO A 282 13.99 14.88 -0.26
CA PRO A 282 13.36 16.12 -0.72
C PRO A 282 14.32 17.07 -1.44
N LYS A 283 15.52 17.29 -0.91
CA LYS A 283 16.50 18.25 -1.48
C LYS A 283 16.96 17.90 -2.89
N ALA A 284 16.85 16.63 -3.28
CA ALA A 284 17.15 16.23 -4.63
C ALA A 284 15.97 16.43 -5.59
N SER A 285 14.76 16.78 -5.14
CA SER A 285 13.59 16.98 -5.99
C SER A 285 13.69 18.24 -6.84
N ASP A 286 13.35 18.12 -8.13
CA ASP A 286 13.30 19.26 -9.07
C ASP A 286 11.86 19.78 -9.27
N ASP A 287 10.85 18.99 -8.88
CA ASP A 287 9.45 19.22 -9.21
C ASP A 287 8.47 19.00 -8.05
N GLY A 288 8.98 18.91 -6.82
CA GLY A 288 8.19 18.70 -5.60
C GLY A 288 7.90 17.22 -5.26
N PHE A 289 8.21 16.29 -6.17
CA PHE A 289 8.07 14.84 -5.97
C PHE A 289 9.42 14.12 -5.87
N GLY A 290 9.42 12.94 -5.26
CA GLY A 290 10.58 12.06 -5.17
C GLY A 290 11.08 11.59 -6.54
N LYS A 291 12.40 11.45 -6.68
CA LYS A 291 13.08 11.08 -7.93
C LYS A 291 12.94 9.61 -8.35
N GLY A 292 11.96 8.89 -7.83
CA GLY A 292 11.84 7.43 -7.98
C GLY A 292 10.56 6.95 -8.66
N ASP A 293 10.71 5.98 -9.55
CA ASP A 293 9.69 4.95 -9.70
C ASP A 293 9.87 3.96 -8.54
N PRO A 294 8.88 3.83 -7.63
CA PRO A 294 8.98 2.99 -6.44
C PRO A 294 9.07 1.50 -6.75
N GLN A 295 8.90 1.07 -8.00
CA GLN A 295 9.20 -0.29 -8.44
C GLN A 295 10.56 -0.42 -9.14
N TRP A 296 11.16 0.68 -9.61
CA TRP A 296 12.31 0.65 -10.53
C TRP A 296 13.02 2.01 -10.66
N GLY A 297 13.91 2.32 -9.73
CA GLY A 297 14.75 3.54 -9.75
C GLY A 297 16.25 3.29 -9.87
N GLN A 298 16.71 2.03 -9.93
CA GLN A 298 18.13 1.68 -9.98
C GLN A 298 18.46 0.96 -11.31
N PRO A 299 19.59 1.28 -11.98
CA PRO A 299 20.01 0.64 -13.24
C PRO A 299 20.19 -0.89 -13.16
N ASP A 300 20.36 -1.42 -11.95
CA ASP A 300 20.56 -2.83 -11.67
C ASP A 300 19.65 -3.26 -10.52
N MET A 301 18.54 -3.94 -10.83
CA MET A 301 17.57 -4.42 -9.85
C MET A 301 18.13 -5.55 -8.97
N ILE A 302 18.93 -6.44 -9.56
CA ILE A 302 19.43 -7.64 -8.86
C ILE A 302 20.43 -7.23 -7.78
N ASN A 303 21.25 -6.23 -8.09
CA ASN A 303 22.18 -5.64 -7.13
C ASN A 303 21.61 -4.36 -6.49
N SER A 304 20.32 -4.07 -6.67
CA SER A 304 19.69 -2.94 -6.00
C SER A 304 19.67 -3.25 -4.52
N PRO A 305 20.13 -2.34 -3.65
CA PRO A 305 20.21 -2.73 -2.25
C PRO A 305 18.79 -2.83 -1.63
N GLN A 306 17.72 -2.42 -2.34
CA GLN A 306 16.28 -2.75 -2.06
C GLN A 306 16.02 -4.24 -1.82
N MET A 307 16.81 -5.10 -2.46
CA MET A 307 16.77 -6.56 -2.27
C MET A 307 17.10 -6.98 -0.83
N SER A 308 17.81 -6.13 -0.08
CA SER A 308 18.25 -6.31 1.30
C SER A 308 17.39 -5.56 2.32
N SER A 309 16.18 -5.16 1.93
CA SER A 309 15.26 -4.45 2.83
C SER A 309 14.21 -5.37 3.45
N THR A 310 13.64 -4.97 4.58
CA THR A 310 12.55 -5.72 5.23
C THR A 310 11.22 -5.64 4.49
N PHE A 311 11.09 -4.73 3.51
CA PHE A 311 9.82 -4.44 2.86
C PHE A 311 10.04 -4.09 1.37
N TRP A 312 10.17 -5.13 0.54
CA TRP A 312 10.34 -5.02 -0.91
C TRP A 312 9.90 -6.27 -1.65
N TRP A 313 9.02 -6.17 -2.65
CA TRP A 313 8.38 -7.31 -3.32
C TRP A 313 9.31 -8.41 -3.91
N ALA A 314 10.57 -8.07 -4.21
CA ALA A 314 11.56 -9.00 -4.76
C ALA A 314 12.61 -9.48 -3.74
N GLY A 315 12.67 -8.91 -2.54
CA GLY A 315 13.71 -9.19 -1.55
C GLY A 315 13.66 -10.61 -0.97
N GLY A 316 14.81 -11.22 -0.74
CA GLY A 316 14.92 -12.54 -0.08
C GLY A 316 15.11 -12.44 1.44
N TRP A 317 15.70 -11.34 1.90
CA TRP A 317 16.09 -11.14 3.29
C TRP A 317 14.93 -11.13 4.30
N PRO A 318 13.72 -10.61 4.01
CA PRO A 318 12.61 -10.67 4.97
C PRO A 318 12.25 -12.10 5.40
N GLY A 319 12.33 -13.06 4.48
CA GLY A 319 12.13 -14.48 4.78
C GLY A 319 13.21 -15.05 5.70
N GLU A 320 14.48 -14.74 5.42
CA GLU A 320 15.60 -15.15 6.29
C GLU A 320 15.47 -14.55 7.70
N LEU A 321 15.14 -13.26 7.78
CA LEU A 321 14.94 -12.56 9.04
C LEU A 321 13.79 -13.18 9.85
N PHE A 322 12.69 -13.55 9.17
CA PHE A 322 11.56 -14.22 9.80
C PHE A 322 11.90 -15.64 10.30
N GLU A 323 12.68 -16.42 9.54
CA GLU A 323 13.24 -17.69 10.02
C GLU A 323 14.15 -17.48 11.25
N GLY A 324 14.98 -16.44 11.24
CA GLY A 324 15.79 -16.03 12.39
C GLY A 324 14.96 -15.75 13.63
N TRP A 325 13.87 -15.02 13.45
CA TRP A 325 12.96 -14.69 14.53
C TRP A 325 12.29 -15.93 15.12
N LEU A 326 11.74 -16.81 14.28
CA LEU A 326 10.98 -17.96 14.73
C LEU A 326 11.84 -19.14 15.20
N GLN A 327 13.00 -19.34 14.58
CA GLN A 327 13.84 -20.52 14.77
C GLN A 327 15.16 -20.21 15.49
N GLY A 328 15.44 -18.94 15.79
CA GLY A 328 16.69 -18.51 16.40
C GLY A 328 17.90 -18.68 15.49
N LYS A 329 17.69 -18.74 14.17
CA LYS A 329 18.77 -18.85 13.17
C LYS A 329 19.68 -17.62 13.29
N LYS A 330 20.97 -17.89 13.47
CA LYS A 330 22.01 -16.87 13.62
C LYS A 330 22.78 -16.69 12.31
N THR A 331 23.49 -15.58 12.20
CA THR A 331 24.48 -15.34 11.13
C THR A 331 25.63 -16.35 11.20
N GLN A 332 26.47 -16.40 10.16
CA GLN A 332 27.62 -17.34 10.10
C GLN A 332 28.60 -17.14 11.27
N ASP A 333 28.73 -15.93 11.79
CA ASP A 333 29.55 -15.60 12.97
C ASP A 333 28.82 -15.82 14.31
N GLY A 334 27.64 -16.44 14.29
CA GLY A 334 26.90 -16.85 15.48
C GLY A 334 26.14 -15.73 16.20
N LYS A 335 25.87 -14.60 15.52
CA LYS A 335 25.13 -13.46 16.08
C LYS A 335 23.66 -13.45 15.62
N PRO A 336 22.75 -12.83 16.39
CA PRO A 336 21.41 -12.52 15.88
C PRO A 336 21.48 -11.68 14.60
N MET A 337 20.62 -11.97 13.62
CA MET A 337 20.49 -11.13 12.44
C MET A 337 19.90 -9.77 12.82
N TYR A 338 20.47 -8.67 12.34
CA TYR A 338 19.87 -7.35 12.52
C TYR A 338 18.43 -7.31 11.95
N PRO A 339 17.44 -6.66 12.59
CA PRO A 339 17.49 -5.92 13.86
C PRO A 339 17.16 -6.76 15.10
N LEU A 340 17.23 -8.09 15.03
CA LEU A 340 17.06 -8.96 16.19
C LEU A 340 18.12 -8.62 17.24
N LYS A 341 17.71 -8.62 18.51
CA LYS A 341 18.58 -8.42 19.66
C LYS A 341 18.45 -9.58 20.62
N GLU A 342 19.58 -10.07 21.12
CA GLU A 342 19.60 -11.07 22.17
C GLU A 342 19.96 -10.38 23.49
N SER A 343 19.13 -10.57 24.51
CA SER A 343 19.33 -10.02 25.84
C SER A 343 18.81 -11.02 26.87
N GLU A 344 19.60 -11.29 27.90
CA GLU A 344 19.23 -12.24 28.97
C GLU A 344 18.82 -13.63 28.46
N GLY A 345 19.43 -14.09 27.36
CA GLY A 345 19.11 -15.38 26.72
C GLY A 345 17.78 -15.41 25.97
N GLN A 346 17.13 -14.26 25.80
CA GLN A 346 15.91 -14.09 25.01
C GLN A 346 16.21 -13.31 23.72
N LEU A 347 15.53 -13.69 22.64
CA LEU A 347 15.58 -12.99 21.36
C LEU A 347 14.42 -11.98 21.30
N TYR A 348 14.71 -10.78 20.79
CA TYR A 348 13.76 -9.68 20.66
C TYR A 348 13.75 -9.18 19.22
N MET A 349 12.55 -8.91 18.70
CA MET A 349 12.32 -8.34 17.37
C MET A 349 11.41 -7.10 17.50
N PRO A 350 11.73 -5.98 16.83
CA PRO A 350 10.78 -4.88 16.72
C PRO A 350 9.46 -5.35 16.09
N ASN A 351 8.35 -4.68 16.39
CA ASN A 351 7.07 -4.97 15.74
C ASN A 351 7.07 -4.41 14.32
N LEU A 352 7.32 -5.27 13.33
CA LEU A 352 7.49 -4.92 11.92
C LEU A 352 6.47 -5.63 11.06
N MET A 353 6.19 -5.01 9.93
CA MET A 353 5.59 -5.66 8.78
C MET A 353 6.71 -6.05 7.82
N LEU A 354 6.88 -7.35 7.57
CA LEU A 354 7.86 -7.93 6.66
C LEU A 354 7.20 -8.28 5.33
N HIS A 355 7.85 -7.94 4.21
CA HIS A 355 7.41 -8.34 2.88
C HIS A 355 8.63 -8.48 1.94
N PRO A 356 8.84 -9.64 1.30
CA PRO A 356 8.01 -10.83 1.24
C PRO A 356 8.59 -12.01 2.04
N VAL A 357 7.74 -12.82 2.63
CA VAL A 357 8.06 -14.08 3.31
C VAL A 357 7.37 -15.19 2.52
N LYS A 358 8.09 -15.73 1.53
CA LYS A 358 7.57 -16.71 0.55
C LYS A 358 7.69 -18.17 0.99
N ARG A 359 8.42 -18.46 2.07
CA ARG A 359 8.65 -19.80 2.60
C ARG A 359 8.13 -19.86 4.03
N GLU A 360 7.35 -20.89 4.33
CA GLU A 360 6.92 -21.29 5.69
C GLU A 360 7.66 -22.56 6.10
#